data_AF-A0A0V1G2G5-F1
#
_entry.id   AF-A0A0V1G2G5-F1
#
_cell.length_a   1.000
_cell.length_b   1.000
_cell.length_c   1.000
_cell.angle_alpha   90.00
_cell.angle_beta   90.00
_cell.angle_gamma   90.00
#
_symmetry.space_group_name_H-M   'P 1'
#
loop_
_entity.id
_entity.type
_entity.pdbx_description
1 polymer ?
#
loop_
_entity_poly.entity_id
_entity_poly.type
_entity_poly.pdbx_seq_one_letter_code
_entity_poly.pdbx_strand_id
1 'polypeptide(L)'
;MSELEEDVNDKPVVIRGIAKSGRVWKSVQKQRNSAIIKGKSLHSSWKNKDALRKEKMRIKDIEQNIREQRIRHMTEKRQAYKEREERRQENIRKSEIVQVIKNTSKLKRMNKKQLRKIRKADTNDLINA
;
A
#
# COMPACT_ATOMS: atom_id res chain seq x y z
N MET A 1 -6.41 8.97 -73.75
CA MET A 1 -6.95 7.97 -72.80
C MET A 1 -5.98 6.82 -72.75
N SER A 2 -5.12 6.76 -71.73
CA SER A 2 -4.22 5.63 -71.48
C SER A 2 -4.97 4.62 -70.62
N GLU A 3 -5.40 3.52 -71.21
CA GLU A 3 -5.99 2.40 -70.49
C GLU A 3 -4.92 1.75 -69.59
N LEU A 4 -5.24 1.68 -68.31
CA LEU A 4 -4.49 0.94 -67.29
C LEU A 4 -4.74 -0.55 -67.54
N GLU A 5 -3.74 -1.28 -68.03
CA GLU A 5 -3.76 -2.73 -68.04
C GLU A 5 -3.71 -3.23 -66.58
N GLU A 6 -4.81 -3.80 -66.10
CA GLU A 6 -4.86 -4.53 -64.83
C GLU A 6 -4.19 -5.90 -65.00
N ASP A 7 -3.08 -6.12 -64.29
CA ASP A 7 -2.44 -7.43 -64.16
C ASP A 7 -3.36 -8.42 -63.41
N VAL A 8 -4.23 -9.10 -64.14
CA VAL A 8 -5.06 -10.19 -63.60
C VAL A 8 -4.16 -11.40 -63.33
N ASN A 9 -3.72 -11.54 -62.09
CA ASN A 9 -2.92 -12.67 -61.62
C ASN A 9 -3.81 -13.93 -61.51
N ASP A 10 -3.89 -14.68 -62.61
CA ASP A 10 -4.77 -15.83 -62.85
C ASP A 10 -4.33 -17.13 -62.14
N LYS A 11 -3.95 -17.02 -60.86
CA LYS A 11 -3.58 -18.18 -60.03
C LYS A 11 -4.80 -18.67 -59.24
N PRO A 12 -5.15 -19.96 -59.28
CA PRO A 12 -6.27 -20.48 -58.51
C PRO A 12 -6.01 -20.24 -57.01
N VAL A 13 -6.87 -19.44 -56.38
CA VAL A 13 -6.83 -19.20 -54.94
C VAL A 13 -7.26 -20.49 -54.24
N VAL A 14 -6.29 -21.26 -53.74
CA VAL A 14 -6.56 -22.47 -52.97
C VAL A 14 -7.18 -22.07 -51.62
N ILE A 15 -8.50 -22.24 -51.49
CA ILE A 15 -9.23 -21.98 -50.24
C ILE A 15 -8.87 -23.08 -49.24
N ARG A 16 -8.21 -22.70 -48.13
CA ARG A 16 -7.82 -23.61 -47.05
C ARG A 16 -8.92 -23.65 -45.97
N GLY A 17 -9.23 -24.84 -45.46
CA GLY A 17 -10.14 -25.01 -44.33
C GLY A 17 -9.54 -24.56 -42.98
N ILE A 18 -10.39 -24.53 -41.95
CA ILE A 18 -9.99 -24.24 -40.57
C ILE A 18 -9.05 -25.35 -40.06
N ALA A 19 -8.01 -24.99 -39.33
CA ALA A 19 -7.10 -25.97 -38.72
C ALA A 19 -7.88 -26.90 -37.77
N LYS A 20 -7.58 -28.20 -37.80
CA LYS A 20 -8.28 -29.27 -37.04
C LYS A 20 -8.54 -28.92 -35.56
N SER A 21 -7.65 -28.17 -34.92
CA SER A 21 -7.77 -27.80 -33.50
C SER A 21 -8.47 -26.47 -33.21
N GLY A 22 -8.87 -25.68 -34.23
CA GLY A 22 -9.57 -24.40 -34.07
C GLY A 22 -8.83 -23.28 -33.31
N ARG A 23 -7.62 -23.51 -32.81
CA ARG A 23 -6.87 -22.54 -32.00
C ARG A 23 -6.40 -21.35 -32.84
N VAL A 24 -6.79 -20.15 -32.42
CA VAL A 24 -6.50 -18.86 -33.09
C VAL A 24 -5.01 -18.57 -33.33
N TRP A 25 -4.12 -19.07 -32.47
CA TRP A 25 -2.66 -18.87 -32.61
C TRP A 25 -2.00 -19.85 -33.59
N LYS A 26 -2.72 -20.89 -34.05
CA LYS A 26 -2.27 -21.78 -35.12
C LYS A 26 -2.71 -21.25 -36.48
N SER A 27 -2.52 -19.96 -36.72
CA SER A 27 -2.81 -19.37 -38.02
C SER A 27 -1.83 -19.90 -39.07
N VAL A 28 -2.32 -20.09 -40.29
CA VAL A 28 -1.48 -20.51 -41.40
C VAL A 28 -0.53 -19.38 -41.75
N GLN A 29 0.78 -19.64 -41.65
CA GLN A 29 1.78 -18.68 -42.08
C GLN A 29 1.69 -18.48 -43.61
N LYS A 30 1.22 -17.30 -44.03
CA LYS A 30 1.04 -16.96 -45.46
C LYS A 30 2.34 -16.52 -46.14
N GLN A 31 3.30 -16.03 -45.35
CA GLN A 31 4.58 -15.52 -45.82
C GLN A 31 5.68 -16.58 -45.72
N ARG A 32 6.64 -16.56 -46.63
CA ARG A 32 7.83 -17.44 -46.56
C ARG A 32 8.68 -17.02 -45.36
N ASN A 33 9.33 -17.98 -44.69
CA ASN A 33 10.27 -17.69 -43.58
C ASN A 33 11.38 -16.71 -43.96
N SER A 34 11.74 -16.65 -45.25
CA SER A 34 12.71 -15.70 -45.81
C SER A 34 12.23 -14.25 -45.86
N ALA A 35 10.92 -14.00 -45.74
CA ALA A 35 10.36 -12.65 -45.65
C ALA A 35 10.58 -12.03 -44.25
N ILE A 36 10.99 -12.84 -43.27
CA ILE A 36 11.36 -12.35 -41.94
C ILE A 36 12.74 -11.70 -42.05
N ILE A 37 12.76 -10.37 -42.12
CA ILE A 37 13.99 -9.58 -42.04
C ILE A 37 14.53 -9.72 -40.62
N LYS A 38 15.53 -10.60 -40.45
CA LYS A 38 16.27 -10.71 -39.19
C LYS A 38 17.19 -9.49 -39.07
N GLY A 39 16.69 -8.43 -38.46
CA GLY A 39 17.51 -7.26 -38.12
C GLY A 39 18.66 -7.64 -37.19
N LYS A 40 19.71 -6.80 -37.15
CA LYS A 40 20.76 -6.93 -36.13
C LYS A 40 20.11 -6.76 -34.75
N SER A 41 20.37 -7.68 -33.83
CA SER A 41 19.96 -7.52 -32.44
C SER A 41 20.53 -6.20 -31.90
N LEU A 42 19.67 -5.38 -31.28
CA LEU A 42 20.09 -4.18 -30.58
C LEU A 42 20.89 -4.59 -29.33
N HIS A 43 22.20 -4.79 -29.51
CA HIS A 43 23.10 -5.02 -28.38
C HIS A 43 23.48 -3.67 -27.77
N SER A 44 23.06 -3.45 -26.53
CA SER A 44 23.58 -2.34 -25.75
C SER A 44 25.03 -2.61 -25.34
N SER A 45 25.90 -1.61 -25.48
CA SER A 45 27.30 -1.69 -25.07
C SER A 45 27.41 -1.88 -23.55
N TRP A 46 28.54 -2.43 -23.09
CA TRP A 46 28.78 -2.62 -21.65
C TRP A 46 28.73 -1.30 -20.87
N LYS A 47 29.25 -0.22 -21.46
CA LYS A 47 29.21 1.14 -20.91
C LYS A 47 27.78 1.60 -20.63
N ASN A 48 26.86 1.35 -21.56
CA ASN A 48 25.45 1.71 -21.41
C ASN A 48 24.77 0.86 -20.32
N LYS A 49 25.09 -0.44 -20.26
CA LYS A 49 24.58 -1.33 -19.19
C LYS A 49 25.06 -0.89 -17.82
N ASP A 50 26.32 -0.47 -17.68
CA ASP A 50 26.87 0.01 -16.42
C ASP A 50 26.25 1.34 -15.99
N ALA A 51 26.04 2.27 -16.93
CA ALA A 51 25.35 3.53 -16.69
C ALA A 51 23.92 3.29 -16.16
N LEU A 52 23.15 2.42 -16.82
CA LEU A 52 21.79 2.04 -16.39
C LEU A 52 21.78 1.38 -15.02
N ARG A 53 22.79 0.54 -14.71
CA ARG A 53 22.92 -0.09 -13.39
C ARG A 53 23.14 0.98 -12.32
N LYS A 54 24.05 1.93 -12.55
CA LYS A 54 24.34 3.03 -11.63
C LYS A 54 23.11 3.92 -11.40
N GLU A 55 22.40 4.27 -12.47
CA GLU A 55 21.15 5.05 -12.37
C GLU A 55 20.09 4.31 -11.56
N LYS A 56 19.88 3.02 -11.83
CA LYS A 56 18.94 2.19 -11.08
C LYS A 56 19.29 2.10 -9.59
N MET A 57 20.57 2.03 -9.24
CA MET A 57 20.99 2.04 -7.83
C MET A 57 20.67 3.40 -7.18
N ARG A 58 21.00 4.52 -7.84
CA ARG A 58 20.66 5.86 -7.33
C ARG A 58 19.17 6.05 -7.09
N ILE A 59 18.32 5.59 -8.02
CA ILE A 59 16.86 5.69 -7.87
C ILE A 59 16.39 4.88 -6.65
N LYS A 60 16.93 3.67 -6.45
CA LYS A 60 16.59 2.86 -5.27
C LYS A 60 17.00 3.52 -3.96
N ASP A 61 18.19 4.11 -3.92
CA ASP A 61 18.67 4.82 -2.72
C ASP A 61 17.75 6.00 -2.39
N ILE A 62 17.31 6.75 -3.41
CA ILE A 62 16.33 7.84 -3.24
C ILE A 62 14.99 7.30 -2.74
N GLU A 63 14.48 6.23 -3.35
CA GLU A 63 13.21 5.61 -2.93
C GLU A 63 13.27 5.13 -1.47
N GLN A 64 14.38 4.52 -1.08
CA GLN A 64 14.61 4.07 0.29
C GLN A 64 14.65 5.25 1.26
N ASN A 65 15.36 6.33 0.93
CA ASN A 65 15.41 7.54 1.76
C ASN A 65 14.01 8.15 1.96
N ILE A 66 13.20 8.25 0.90
CA ILE A 66 11.81 8.76 1.00
C ILE A 66 10.96 7.86 1.90
N ARG A 67 11.09 6.53 1.76
CA ARG A 67 10.36 5.57 2.58
C ARG A 67 10.74 5.68 4.05
N GLU A 68 12.03 5.77 4.35
CA GLU A 68 12.54 5.91 5.71
C GLU A 68 12.07 7.21 6.36
N GLN A 69 12.13 8.35 5.65
CA GLN A 69 11.63 9.63 6.14
C GLN A 69 10.13 9.55 6.48
N ARG A 70 9.33 8.92 5.60
CA ARG A 70 7.90 8.72 5.85
C ARG A 70 7.65 7.86 7.09
N ILE A 71 8.40 6.77 7.26
CA ILE A 71 8.28 5.89 8.43
C ILE A 71 8.64 6.66 9.70
N ARG A 72 9.77 7.36 9.73
CA ARG A 72 10.23 8.16 10.88
C ARG A 72 9.18 9.17 11.33
N HIS A 73 8.65 9.95 10.39
CA HIS A 73 7.59 10.93 10.68
C HIS A 73 6.33 10.27 11.28
N MET A 74 5.89 9.14 10.73
CA MET A 74 4.72 8.42 11.24
C MET A 74 4.96 7.80 12.62
N THR A 75 6.17 7.29 12.89
CA THR A 75 6.53 6.75 14.20
C THR A 75 6.63 7.84 15.25
N GLU A 76 7.23 8.98 14.94
CA GLU A 76 7.32 10.14 15.84
C GLU A 76 5.93 10.67 16.18
N LYS A 77 5.06 10.84 15.18
CA LYS A 77 3.66 11.25 15.41
C LYS A 77 2.91 10.26 16.30
N ARG A 78 3.12 8.96 16.12
CA ARG A 78 2.51 7.91 16.95
C ARG A 78 3.04 7.95 18.38
N GLN A 79 4.34 8.16 18.57
CA GLN A 79 4.95 8.29 19.90
C GLN A 79 4.42 9.52 20.63
N ALA A 80 4.41 10.68 19.97
CA ALA A 80 3.85 11.92 20.52
C ALA A 80 2.36 11.78 20.89
N TYR A 81 1.57 11.06 20.10
CA TYR A 81 0.17 10.77 20.42
C TYR A 81 0.04 9.91 21.68
N LYS A 82 0.84 8.84 21.78
CA LYS A 82 0.85 7.96 22.96
C LYS A 82 1.23 8.73 24.23
N GLU A 83 2.29 9.51 24.18
CA GLU A 83 2.74 10.33 25.31
C GLU A 83 1.68 11.35 25.73
N ARG A 84 1.01 11.99 24.76
CA ARG A 84 -0.10 12.90 25.05
C ARG A 84 -1.28 12.20 25.70
N GLU A 85 -1.60 10.98 25.26
CA GLU A 85 -2.65 10.17 25.85
C GLU A 85 -2.30 9.78 27.29
N GLU A 86 -1.08 9.28 27.53
CA GLU A 86 -0.57 8.95 28.87
C GLU A 86 -0.64 10.16 29.80
N ARG A 87 -0.18 11.33 29.34
CA ARG A 87 -0.27 12.58 30.10
C ARG A 87 -1.71 12.99 30.37
N ARG A 88 -2.63 12.77 29.42
CA ARG A 88 -4.06 13.02 29.63
C ARG A 88 -4.62 12.08 30.70
N GLN A 89 -4.31 10.79 30.64
CA GLN A 89 -4.77 9.82 31.63
C GLN A 89 -4.23 10.13 33.02
N GLU A 90 -2.96 10.51 33.14
CA GLU A 90 -2.36 10.93 34.41
C GLU A 90 -2.98 12.23 34.92
N ASN A 91 -3.21 13.22 34.05
CA ASN A 91 -3.90 14.45 34.43
C ASN A 91 -5.33 14.18 34.86
N ILE A 92 -6.06 13.27 34.19
CA ILE A 92 -7.41 12.86 34.59
C ILE A 92 -7.35 12.27 36.01
N ARG A 93 -6.45 11.32 36.27
CA ARG A 93 -6.23 10.74 37.61
C ARG A 93 -5.89 11.79 38.66
N LYS A 94 -4.97 12.71 38.36
CA LYS A 94 -4.57 13.81 39.27
C LYS A 94 -5.69 14.83 39.51
N SER A 95 -6.48 15.11 38.47
CA SER A 95 -7.61 16.05 38.52
C SER A 95 -8.88 15.45 39.12
N GLU A 96 -8.88 14.16 39.44
CA GLU A 96 -10.01 13.51 40.11
C GLU A 96 -10.10 14.06 41.54
N ILE A 97 -10.86 15.16 41.69
CA ILE A 97 -11.13 15.77 42.99
C ILE A 97 -12.11 14.87 43.74
N VAL A 98 -11.56 14.05 44.62
CA VAL A 98 -12.30 13.14 45.50
C VAL A 98 -12.72 13.87 46.78
N GLN A 99 -13.95 13.64 47.23
CA GLN A 99 -14.41 14.10 48.54
C GLN A 99 -14.35 12.93 49.53
N VAL A 100 -13.48 13.03 50.54
CA VAL A 100 -13.37 12.00 51.58
C VAL A 100 -14.60 12.05 52.49
N ILE A 101 -15.42 10.99 52.45
CA ILE A 101 -16.60 10.86 53.31
C ILE A 101 -16.17 10.29 54.66
N LYS A 102 -15.91 11.17 55.63
CA LYS A 102 -15.51 10.76 57.00
C LYS A 102 -16.64 10.11 57.81
N ASN A 103 -17.89 10.49 57.57
CA ASN A 103 -19.05 10.00 58.33
C ASN A 103 -19.94 9.10 57.47
N THR A 104 -19.98 7.81 57.81
CA THR A 104 -20.73 6.78 57.07
C THR A 104 -22.24 6.87 57.26
N SER A 105 -22.72 7.52 58.31
CA SER A 105 -24.16 7.74 58.51
C SER A 105 -24.79 8.60 57.41
N LYS A 106 -24.01 9.50 56.77
CA LYS A 106 -24.48 10.29 55.62
C LYS A 106 -24.86 9.41 54.43
N LEU A 107 -24.04 8.42 54.08
CA LEU A 107 -24.33 7.49 52.97
C LEU A 107 -25.61 6.69 53.23
N LYS A 108 -25.82 6.26 54.48
CA LYS A 108 -27.01 5.49 54.88
C LYS A 108 -28.30 6.32 54.83
N ARG A 109 -28.21 7.65 54.91
CA ARG A 109 -29.35 8.58 54.87
C ARG A 109 -29.69 9.06 53.46
N MET A 110 -28.87 8.77 52.45
CA MET A 110 -29.07 9.21 51.07
C MET A 110 -30.08 8.35 50.32
N ASN A 111 -30.80 8.97 49.37
CA ASN A 111 -31.71 8.25 48.48
C ASN A 111 -30.95 7.44 47.42
N LYS A 112 -31.50 6.30 46.99
CA LYS A 112 -30.99 5.41 45.94
C LYS A 112 -30.58 6.14 44.66
N LYS A 113 -31.29 7.20 44.25
CA LYS A 113 -30.90 8.01 43.08
C LYS A 113 -29.60 8.80 43.28
N GLN A 114 -29.33 9.27 44.49
CA GLN A 114 -28.10 10.01 44.82
C GLN A 114 -26.92 9.05 44.95
N LEU A 115 -27.12 7.87 45.55
CA LEU A 115 -26.10 6.83 45.65
C LEU A 115 -25.59 6.35 44.28
N ARG A 116 -26.44 6.34 43.24
CA ARG A 116 -26.03 6.01 41.87
C ARG A 116 -25.08 7.04 41.24
N LYS A 117 -25.03 8.28 41.74
CA LYS A 117 -24.13 9.34 41.23
C LYS A 117 -22.75 9.29 41.88
N ILE A 118 -22.61 8.63 43.02
CA ILE A 118 -21.34 8.50 43.72
C ILE A 118 -20.54 7.37 43.06
N ARG A 119 -19.32 7.68 42.60
CA ARG A 119 -18.30 6.69 42.27
C ARG A 119 -17.40 6.50 43.49
N LYS A 120 -17.03 5.26 43.78
CA LYS A 120 -16.06 4.96 44.83
C LYS A 120 -14.66 5.10 44.24
N ALA A 121 -13.79 5.82 44.94
CA ALA A 121 -12.38 5.91 44.66
C ALA A 121 -11.63 5.56 45.94
N ASP A 122 -10.60 4.75 45.82
CA ASP A 122 -9.73 4.41 46.96
C ASP A 122 -8.81 5.61 47.21
N THR A 123 -8.88 6.16 48.42
CA THR A 123 -8.05 7.27 48.91
C THR A 123 -7.06 6.82 49.97
N ASN A 124 -7.05 5.53 50.29
CA ASN A 124 -6.00 4.97 51.12
C ASN A 124 -4.73 4.90 50.27
N ASP A 125 -3.83 5.86 50.50
CA ASP A 125 -2.42 5.63 50.25
C ASP A 125 -2.08 4.30 50.94
N LEU A 126 -1.77 3.28 50.16
CA LEU A 126 -1.32 2.01 50.71
C LEU A 126 -0.06 2.31 51.52
N ILE A 127 -0.24 2.32 52.84
CA ILE A 127 0.79 1.99 53.81
C ILE A 127 1.31 0.62 53.37
N ASN A 128 2.38 0.61 52.58
CA ASN A 128 3.14 -0.59 52.31
C ASN A 128 3.87 -0.95 53.62
N ALA A 129 3.30 -1.91 54.34
CA ALA A 129 3.99 -2.75 55.31
C ALA A 129 4.05 -4.17 54.72
#